data_AF-A0A7U9XHZ4-F1
#
_entry.id   AF-A0A7U9XHZ4-F1
#
_cell.length_a   1.000
_cell.length_b   1.000
_cell.length_c   1.000
_cell.angle_alpha   90.00
_cell.angle_beta   90.00
_cell.angle_gamma   90.00
#
_symmetry.space_group_name_H-M   'P 1'
#
loop_
_entity.id
_entity.type
_entity.pdbx_description
1 polymer ?
#
loop_
_entity_poly.entity_id
_entity_poly.type
_entity_poly.pdbx_seq_one_letter_code
_entity_poly.pdbx_strand_id
1 'polypeptide(L)'
;MLKDRHESKSADSTANSGSTDNSGTKQSDHSSNMYDWENDKALREVLEKIINFDGIEILICGQWIWVSGNTYSYKKELKETGFKWASQKKQWYWHSEAFRKRSHKTLSMDAIRNYYGSTKVNTYSKVLLEA
;
A
#
# COMPACT_ATOMS: atom_id res chain seq x y z
N MET A 1 5.48 -15.77 -35.79
CA MET A 1 5.14 -17.05 -35.13
C MET A 1 5.76 -16.99 -33.73
N LEU A 2 4.97 -16.81 -32.66
CA LEU A 2 4.62 -17.84 -31.65
C LEU A 2 5.87 -18.63 -31.14
N LYS A 3 6.19 -18.81 -29.85
CA LYS A 3 5.37 -18.96 -28.64
C LYS A 3 6.26 -19.01 -27.37
N ASP A 4 5.67 -18.68 -26.22
CA ASP A 4 6.14 -18.88 -24.84
C ASP A 4 6.65 -20.29 -24.53
N ARG A 5 7.65 -20.40 -23.64
CA ARG A 5 7.79 -21.55 -22.73
C ARG A 5 8.66 -21.21 -21.51
N HIS A 6 8.01 -20.97 -20.38
CA HIS A 6 8.62 -20.90 -19.05
C HIS A 6 8.73 -22.33 -18.51
N GLU A 7 9.93 -22.79 -18.17
CA GLU A 7 10.16 -24.10 -17.55
C GLU A 7 10.60 -23.88 -16.10
N SER A 8 9.67 -24.08 -15.17
CA SER A 8 9.94 -24.08 -13.73
C SER A 8 10.54 -25.43 -13.32
N LYS A 9 11.81 -25.42 -12.92
CA LYS A 9 12.52 -26.59 -12.39
C LYS A 9 12.50 -26.52 -10.85
N SER A 10 11.59 -27.28 -10.24
CA SER A 10 11.65 -27.59 -8.81
C SER A 10 12.72 -28.67 -8.60
N ALA A 11 13.75 -28.37 -7.82
CA ALA A 11 14.75 -29.34 -7.38
C ALA A 11 14.72 -29.43 -5.85
N ASP A 12 14.39 -30.64 -5.40
CA ASP A 12 14.43 -31.16 -4.03
C ASP A 12 15.88 -31.22 -3.49
N SER A 13 16.08 -30.95 -2.20
CA SER A 13 17.29 -31.35 -1.47
C SER A 13 17.03 -31.41 0.04
N THR A 14 16.69 -32.63 0.48
CA THR A 14 17.23 -33.39 1.63
C THR A 14 17.89 -32.66 2.81
N ALA A 15 17.39 -33.00 3.99
CA ALA A 15 17.82 -32.61 5.33
C ALA A 15 19.31 -32.85 5.67
N ASN A 16 19.90 -31.94 6.44
CA ASN A 16 20.95 -32.26 7.41
C ASN A 16 20.80 -31.42 8.68
N SER A 17 20.84 -32.10 9.83
CA SER A 17 20.79 -31.55 11.19
C SER A 17 22.22 -31.43 11.73
N GLY A 18 22.62 -30.23 12.14
CA GLY A 18 23.87 -29.99 12.87
C GLY A 18 23.86 -28.61 13.54
N SER A 19 23.86 -28.59 14.88
CA SER A 19 23.76 -27.43 15.76
C SER A 19 24.88 -26.39 15.58
N THR A 20 24.55 -25.09 15.74
CA THR A 20 25.44 -24.07 16.33
C THR A 20 24.58 -22.91 16.83
N ASP A 21 24.65 -22.65 18.13
CA ASP A 21 24.11 -21.45 18.76
C ASP A 21 24.79 -20.21 18.18
N ASN A 22 24.02 -19.26 17.65
CA ASN A 22 24.47 -17.88 17.59
C ASN A 22 23.31 -16.90 17.55
N SER A 23 23.40 -15.89 18.39
CA SER A 23 22.49 -14.76 18.53
C SER A 23 22.33 -14.01 17.19
N GLY A 24 21.33 -14.39 16.41
CA GLY A 24 20.87 -13.65 15.24
C GLY A 24 19.55 -13.01 15.57
N THR A 25 19.51 -11.68 15.64
CA THR A 25 18.30 -10.87 15.57
C THR A 25 17.28 -11.55 14.65
N LYS A 26 16.14 -12.00 15.20
CA LYS A 26 14.99 -12.46 14.42
C LYS A 26 14.55 -11.29 13.55
N GLN A 27 15.14 -11.19 12.38
CA GLN A 27 14.68 -10.33 11.32
C GLN A 27 13.34 -10.93 10.93
N SER A 28 12.29 -10.42 11.57
CA SER A 28 10.91 -10.81 11.32
C SER A 28 10.69 -10.83 9.81
N ASP A 29 9.96 -11.82 9.31
CA ASP A 29 9.42 -11.95 7.94
C ASP A 29 8.53 -10.75 7.54
N HIS A 30 9.09 -9.55 7.63
CA HIS A 30 8.46 -8.26 7.37
C HIS A 30 9.09 -7.60 6.13
N SER A 31 10.32 -7.99 5.78
CA SER A 31 11.07 -7.38 4.67
C SER A 31 10.93 -8.10 3.32
N SER A 32 10.37 -9.32 3.27
CA SER A 32 10.46 -10.13 2.04
C SER A 32 9.48 -9.77 0.91
N ASN A 33 8.42 -8.99 1.19
CA ASN A 33 7.42 -8.60 0.18
C ASN A 33 7.15 -7.08 0.16
N MET A 34 8.09 -6.26 0.64
CA MET A 34 7.86 -4.81 0.75
C MET A 34 7.71 -4.13 -0.63
N TYR A 35 8.13 -4.82 -1.71
CA TYR A 35 8.04 -4.39 -3.10
C TYR A 35 7.59 -5.53 -4.03
N ASP A 36 6.39 -6.07 -3.83
CA ASP A 36 5.74 -6.82 -4.90
C ASP A 36 5.41 -5.84 -6.04
N TRP A 37 6.03 -6.05 -7.21
CA TRP A 37 5.82 -5.22 -8.42
C TRP A 37 4.33 -5.06 -8.76
N GLU A 38 3.55 -6.14 -8.61
CA GLU A 38 2.11 -6.13 -8.88
C GLU A 38 1.36 -5.19 -7.91
N ASN A 39 1.81 -5.14 -6.65
CA ASN A 39 1.25 -4.26 -5.65
C ASN A 39 1.60 -2.79 -5.92
N ASP A 40 2.85 -2.51 -6.33
CA ASP A 40 3.28 -1.16 -6.72
C ASP A 40 2.49 -0.67 -7.94
N LYS A 41 2.25 -1.54 -8.93
CA LYS A 41 1.43 -1.21 -10.10
C LYS A 41 0.01 -0.82 -9.71
N ALA A 42 -0.66 -1.63 -8.88
CA ALA A 42 -2.01 -1.33 -8.43
C ALA A 42 -2.08 -0.02 -7.61
N LEU A 43 -1.08 0.21 -6.74
CA LEU A 43 -0.94 1.44 -5.97
C LEU A 43 -0.85 2.66 -6.90
N ARG A 44 0.00 2.60 -7.93
CA ARG A 44 0.17 3.67 -8.92
C ARG A 44 -1.10 3.93 -9.71
N GLU A 45 -1.75 2.89 -10.21
CA GLU A 45 -3.00 3.03 -10.98
C GLU A 45 -4.11 3.71 -10.16
N VAL A 46 -4.22 3.38 -8.86
CA VAL A 46 -5.18 4.03 -7.97
C VAL A 46 -4.75 5.47 -7.66
N LEU A 47 -3.46 5.70 -7.42
CA LEU A 47 -2.91 7.03 -7.16
C LEU A 47 -3.14 7.98 -8.35
N GLU A 48 -2.91 7.53 -9.58
CA GLU A 48 -3.14 8.31 -10.80
C GLU A 48 -4.60 8.70 -11.00
N LYS A 49 -5.56 7.88 -10.53
CA LYS A 49 -6.98 8.23 -10.58
C LYS A 49 -7.32 9.35 -9.61
N ILE A 50 -6.79 9.31 -8.39
CA ILE A 50 -7.13 10.27 -7.34
C ILE A 50 -6.29 11.55 -7.38
N ILE A 51 -5.09 11.53 -7.96
CA ILE A 51 -4.20 12.72 -7.99
C ILE A 51 -4.81 13.89 -8.78
N ASN A 52 -5.78 13.58 -9.65
CA ASN A 52 -6.54 14.55 -10.44
C ASN A 52 -7.68 15.21 -9.64
N PHE A 53 -7.99 14.74 -8.44
CA PHE A 53 -9.03 15.32 -7.59
C PHE A 53 -8.50 16.58 -6.91
N ASP A 54 -9.34 17.61 -6.91
CA ASP A 54 -8.98 18.90 -6.34
C ASP A 54 -9.45 18.99 -4.89
N GLY A 55 -8.61 19.58 -4.03
CA GLY A 55 -8.91 19.78 -2.61
C GLY A 55 -8.94 18.51 -1.76
N ILE A 56 -8.39 17.38 -2.23
CA ILE A 56 -8.18 16.19 -1.40
C ILE A 56 -6.74 16.13 -0.89
N GLU A 57 -6.55 15.54 0.29
CA GLU A 57 -5.23 15.26 0.85
C GLU A 57 -4.95 13.77 0.76
N ILE A 58 -3.85 13.41 0.08
CA ILE A 58 -3.42 12.02 -0.08
C ILE A 58 -2.24 11.75 0.85
N LEU A 59 -2.33 10.67 1.62
CA LEU A 59 -1.29 10.21 2.54
C LEU A 59 -0.99 8.75 2.30
N ILE A 60 0.24 8.43 1.92
CA ILE A 60 0.72 7.07 1.74
C ILE A 60 1.41 6.63 3.03
N CYS A 61 0.95 5.53 3.63
CA CYS A 61 1.55 4.91 4.82
C CYS A 61 1.82 3.43 4.54
N GLY A 62 3.09 3.07 4.25
CA GLY A 62 3.42 1.73 3.76
C GLY A 62 2.67 1.41 2.47
N GLN A 63 1.91 0.31 2.46
CA GLN A 63 1.10 -0.15 1.33
C GLN A 63 -0.36 0.36 1.38
N TRP A 64 -0.62 1.44 2.12
CA TRP A 64 -1.96 2.00 2.31
C TRP A 64 -1.99 3.43 1.77
N ILE A 65 -3.00 3.70 0.95
CA ILE A 65 -3.35 5.06 0.51
C ILE A 65 -4.48 5.54 1.39
N TRP A 66 -4.27 6.65 2.08
CA TRP A 66 -5.28 7.35 2.86
C TRP A 66 -5.66 8.64 2.16
N VAL A 67 -6.95 8.95 2.11
CA VAL A 67 -7.47 10.16 1.47
C VAL A 67 -8.40 10.90 2.42
N SER A 68 -8.14 12.20 2.59
CA SER A 68 -8.91 13.12 3.43
C SER A 68 -9.14 14.45 2.71
N GLY A 69 -9.65 15.48 3.40
CA GLY A 69 -10.03 16.75 2.78
C GLY A 69 -11.41 16.71 2.11
N ASN A 70 -11.53 17.31 0.92
CA ASN A 70 -12.80 17.48 0.19
C ASN A 70 -13.29 16.21 -0.53
N THR A 71 -13.35 15.09 0.19
CA THR A 71 -13.71 13.77 -0.36
C THR A 71 -15.22 13.58 -0.59
N TYR A 72 -16.05 14.54 -0.19
CA TYR A 72 -17.51 14.44 -0.31
C TYR A 72 -17.96 14.46 -1.78
N SER A 73 -17.39 15.36 -2.59
CA SER A 73 -17.68 15.46 -4.03
C SER A 73 -17.27 14.19 -4.79
N TYR A 74 -16.15 13.59 -4.38
CA TYR A 74 -15.56 12.41 -5.03
C TYR A 74 -15.96 11.09 -4.36
N LYS A 75 -16.92 11.09 -3.43
CA LYS A 75 -17.31 9.89 -2.66
C LYS A 75 -17.74 8.72 -3.56
N LYS A 76 -18.42 9.01 -4.66
CA LYS A 76 -18.88 7.97 -5.60
C LYS A 76 -17.69 7.34 -6.32
N GLU A 77 -16.80 8.17 -6.85
CA GLU A 77 -15.60 7.74 -7.57
C GLU A 77 -14.64 6.97 -6.65
N LEU A 78 -14.48 7.41 -5.41
CA LEU A 78 -13.69 6.71 -4.38
C LEU A 78 -14.26 5.31 -4.11
N LYS A 79 -15.59 5.17 -4.02
CA LYS A 79 -16.21 3.83 -3.87
C LYS A 79 -16.02 2.96 -5.11
N GLU A 80 -16.15 3.52 -6.30
CA GLU A 80 -15.96 2.80 -7.57
C GLU A 80 -14.51 2.35 -7.76
N THR A 81 -13.54 3.11 -7.26
CA THR A 81 -12.12 2.74 -7.23
C THR A 81 -11.74 1.75 -6.12
N GLY A 82 -12.69 1.37 -5.27
CA GLY A 82 -12.48 0.38 -4.20
C GLY A 82 -11.98 0.96 -2.87
N PHE A 83 -12.02 2.29 -2.69
CA PHE A 83 -11.74 2.88 -1.39
C PHE A 83 -12.82 2.51 -0.37
N LYS A 84 -12.39 2.37 0.88
CA LYS A 84 -13.24 2.06 2.03
C LYS A 84 -13.21 3.23 3.00
N TRP A 85 -14.35 3.53 3.60
CA TRP A 85 -14.45 4.59 4.60
C TRP A 85 -14.07 4.07 6.00
N ALA A 86 -13.06 4.68 6.62
CA ALA A 86 -12.70 4.43 8.01
C ALA A 86 -13.42 5.45 8.92
N SER A 87 -14.59 5.11 9.45
CA SER A 87 -15.42 5.99 10.28
C SER A 87 -14.67 6.59 11.48
N GLN A 88 -13.85 5.79 12.17
CA GLN A 88 -13.06 6.23 13.32
C GLN A 88 -12.00 7.28 12.98
N LYS A 89 -11.45 7.23 11.76
CA LYS A 89 -10.40 8.15 11.28
C LYS A 89 -10.97 9.29 10.44
N LYS A 90 -12.24 9.16 10.01
CA LYS A 90 -12.95 10.06 9.08
C LYS A 90 -12.18 10.25 7.78
N GLN A 91 -11.62 9.16 7.26
CA GLN A 91 -10.81 9.16 6.05
C GLN A 91 -11.12 7.94 5.20
N TRP A 92 -10.92 8.08 3.90
CA TRP A 92 -10.95 6.96 2.98
C TRP A 92 -9.60 6.26 3.00
N TYR A 93 -9.60 4.96 2.79
CA TYR A 93 -8.38 4.20 2.65
C TYR A 93 -8.52 3.14 1.56
N TRP A 94 -7.39 2.86 0.92
CA TRP A 94 -7.24 1.79 -0.04
C TRP A 94 -5.93 1.05 0.25
N HIS A 95 -5.95 -0.26 0.04
CA HIS A 95 -4.78 -1.12 0.05
C HIS A 95 -5.05 -2.26 -0.93
N SER A 96 -4.00 -2.89 -1.45
CA SER A 96 -4.18 -4.09 -2.26
C SER A 96 -4.62 -5.29 -1.41
N GLU A 97 -5.20 -6.29 -2.07
CA GLU A 97 -5.58 -7.55 -1.41
C GLU A 97 -4.37 -8.39 -0.98
N ALA A 98 -3.22 -8.21 -1.63
CA ALA A 98 -1.97 -8.87 -1.26
C ALA A 98 -1.52 -8.49 0.16
N PHE A 99 -1.83 -7.26 0.60
CA PHE A 99 -1.54 -6.84 1.97
C PHE A 99 -2.63 -7.31 2.94
N ARG A 100 -2.38 -8.43 3.62
CA ARG A 100 -3.21 -8.89 4.73
C ARG A 100 -2.66 -8.40 6.07
N LYS A 101 -3.46 -7.58 6.76
CA LYS A 101 -3.18 -7.16 8.14
C LYS A 101 -3.10 -8.40 9.05
N ARG A 102 -1.91 -8.74 9.52
CA ARG A 102 -1.69 -9.89 10.44
C ARG A 102 -2.24 -9.66 11.85
N SER A 103 -2.34 -8.41 12.30
CA SER A 103 -2.79 -8.07 13.66
C SER A 103 -4.23 -7.60 13.70
N HIS A 104 -5.00 -8.02 14.71
CA HIS A 104 -6.38 -7.54 14.91
C HIS A 104 -6.42 -6.18 15.65
N LYS A 105 -5.28 -5.66 16.11
CA LYS A 105 -5.20 -4.40 16.86
C LYS A 105 -5.68 -3.21 16.03
N THR A 106 -6.52 -2.36 16.61
CA THR A 106 -6.91 -1.08 16.02
C THR A 106 -5.81 -0.06 16.27
N LEU A 107 -5.08 0.32 15.22
CA LEU A 107 -4.05 1.35 15.32
C LEU A 107 -4.67 2.72 15.05
N SER A 108 -4.23 3.73 15.81
CA SER A 108 -4.52 5.13 15.50
C SER A 108 -3.78 5.55 14.22
N MET A 109 -4.22 6.63 13.57
CA MET A 109 -3.53 7.11 12.38
C MET A 109 -2.07 7.47 12.68
N ASP A 110 -1.84 8.07 13.84
CA ASP A 110 -0.51 8.44 14.29
C ASP A 110 0.41 7.21 14.47
N ALA A 111 -0.09 6.15 15.10
CA ALA A 111 0.64 4.91 15.25
C ALA A 111 0.97 4.25 13.89
N ILE A 112 0.06 4.33 12.91
CA ILE A 112 0.29 3.82 11.55
C ILE A 112 1.42 4.61 10.88
N ARG A 113 1.38 5.95 10.94
CA ARG A 113 2.43 6.82 10.38
C ARG A 113 3.79 6.57 11.04
N ASN A 114 3.82 6.39 12.36
CA ASN A 114 5.05 6.13 13.09
C ASN A 114 5.64 4.75 12.77
N TYR A 115 4.80 3.74 12.54
CA TYR A 115 5.26 2.37 12.28
C TYR A 115 5.74 2.16 10.84
N TYR A 116 5.03 2.71 9.85
CA TYR A 116 5.30 2.48 8.43
C TYR A 116 5.95 3.67 7.73
N GLY A 117 6.12 4.80 8.41
CA GLY A 117 6.38 6.08 7.77
C GLY A 117 5.12 6.64 7.10
N SER A 118 5.20 7.91 6.72
CA SER A 118 4.11 8.56 6.00
C SER A 118 4.62 9.56 4.99
N THR A 119 4.10 9.50 3.78
CA THR A 119 4.40 10.43 2.70
C THR A 119 3.12 11.15 2.31
N LYS A 120 3.11 12.48 2.42
CA LYS A 120 2.01 13.28 1.90
C LYS A 120 2.22 13.51 0.41
N VAL A 121 1.17 13.32 -0.37
CA VAL A 121 1.15 13.62 -1.81
C VAL A 121 0.23 14.81 -2.01
N ASN A 122 0.79 15.89 -2.56
CA ASN A 122 -0.02 17.01 -3.01
C ASN A 122 -0.68 16.64 -4.33
N THR A 123 -1.99 16.85 -4.42
CA THR A 123 -2.66 16.84 -5.71
C THR A 123 -2.31 18.11 -6.47
N TYR A 124 -2.46 18.07 -7.79
CA TYR A 124 -2.31 19.27 -8.60
C TYR A 124 -3.49 20.19 -8.29
N SER A 125 -3.34 21.03 -7.27
CA SER A 125 -4.16 22.21 -7.14
C SER A 125 -3.98 22.98 -8.44
N LYS A 126 -5.04 23.09 -9.25
CA LYS A 126 -5.04 24.01 -10.38
C LYS A 126 -5.00 25.42 -9.80
N VAL A 127 -3.81 25.87 -9.40
CA VAL A 127 -3.55 27.28 -9.18
C VAL A 127 -3.70 27.90 -10.55
N LEU A 128 -4.86 28.50 -10.80
CA LEU A 128 -5.06 29.45 -11.88
C LEU A 128 -3.95 30.49 -11.72
N LEU A 129 -2.90 30.36 -12.53
CA LEU A 129 -2.01 31.47 -12.82
C LEU A 129 -2.89 32.47 -13.59
N GLU A 130 -3.59 33.33 -12.85
CA GLU A 130 -4.09 34.57 -13.41
C GLU A 130 -2.86 35.39 -13.82
N ALA A 131 -2.66 35.49 -15.14
CA ALA A 131 -1.62 36.28 -15.79
C ALA A 131 -2.20 37.63 -16.24
#